data_AF-A0A0M9XAQ3-F1
#
_entry.id   AF-A0A0M9XAQ3-F1
#
_cell.length_a   1.000
_cell.length_b   1.000
_cell.length_c   1.000
_cell.angle_alpha   90.00
_cell.angle_beta   90.00
_cell.angle_gamma   90.00
#
_symmetry.space_group_name_H-M   'P 1'
#
loop_
_entity.id
_entity.type
_entity.pdbx_description
1 polymer ?
#
loop_
_entity_poly.entity_id
_entity_poly.type
_entity_poly.pdbx_seq_one_letter_code
_entity_poly.pdbx_strand_id
1 'polypeptide(L)' 'MAREELSQLGRAGHASRDGRLADCVEVYPLLLERGVSLEAGWQAWNLGMVPSRHAREVMGVPVTGKA' A
#
# COMPACT_ATOMS: atom_id res chain seq x y z
N MET A 1 -4.75 -1.08 -16.92
CA MET A 1 -3.72 -2.08 -16.57
C MET A 1 -3.38 -2.09 -15.07
N ALA A 2 -4.35 -1.84 -14.18
CA ALA A 2 -4.07 -1.74 -12.75
C ALA A 2 -3.77 -3.10 -12.06
N ARG A 3 -4.40 -4.19 -12.52
CA ARG A 3 -4.19 -5.53 -11.92
C ARG A 3 -2.81 -6.12 -12.24
N GLU A 4 -2.30 -5.83 -13.43
CA GLU A 4 -0.98 -6.28 -13.88
C GLU A 4 0.12 -5.51 -13.15
N GLU A 5 -0.02 -4.19 -13.02
CA GLU A 5 0.86 -3.35 -12.19
C GLU A 5 0.87 -3.80 -10.73
N LEU A 6 -0.31 -4.07 -10.15
CA LEU A 6 -0.42 -4.60 -8.79
C LEU A 6 0.27 -5.97 -8.64
N SER A 7 0.15 -6.85 -9.63
CA SER A 7 0.84 -8.14 -9.65
C SER A 7 2.36 -7.98 -9.71
N GLN A 8 2.86 -7.00 -10.46
CA GLN A 8 4.29 -6.67 -10.49
C GLN A 8 4.77 -6.11 -9.14
N LEU A 9 3.99 -5.23 -8.51
CA LEU A 9 4.29 -4.68 -7.19
C LEU A 9 4.32 -5.77 -6.10
N GLY A 10 3.40 -6.74 -6.16
CA GLY A 10 3.40 -7.88 -5.22
C GLY A 10 4.63 -8.76 -5.34
N ARG A 11 5.20 -8.92 -6.56
CA ARG A 11 6.47 -9.64 -6.77
C ARG A 11 7.70 -8.82 -6.35
N ALA A 12 7.63 -7.50 -6.45
CA ALA A 12 8.70 -6.58 -6.05
C ALA A 12 8.66 -6.26 -4.54
N GLY A 13 8.61 -7.31 -3.72
CA GLY A 13 8.69 -7.18 -2.26
C GLY A 13 9.98 -6.47 -1.83
N HIS A 14 9.92 -5.72 -0.73
CA HIS A 14 11.07 -5.00 -0.18
C HIS A 14 11.23 -5.36 1.30
N ALA A 15 12.44 -5.71 1.73
CA ALA A 15 12.69 -6.24 3.08
C ALA A 15 12.34 -5.25 4.22
N SER A 16 12.31 -3.95 3.94
CA SER A 16 11.89 -2.91 4.89
C SER A 16 10.45 -2.43 4.72
N ARG A 17 9.67 -3.03 3.80
CA ARG A 17 8.22 -2.78 3.73
C ARG A 17 7.51 -3.63 4.78
N ASP A 18 6.44 -3.09 5.35
CA ASP A 18 5.56 -3.82 6.26
C ASP A 18 4.97 -5.04 5.54
N GLY A 19 5.10 -6.23 6.14
CA GLY A 19 4.54 -7.48 5.61
C GLY A 19 3.03 -7.41 5.40
N ARG A 20 2.31 -6.63 6.22
CA ARG A 20 0.87 -6.39 6.07
C ARG A 20 0.51 -5.65 4.78
N LEU A 21 1.48 -4.99 4.12
CA LEU A 21 1.27 -4.41 2.80
C LEU A 21 1.10 -5.50 1.73
N ALA A 22 1.78 -6.65 1.87
CA ALA A 22 1.60 -7.79 0.98
C ALA A 22 0.17 -8.36 1.07
N ASP A 23 -0.36 -8.48 2.29
CA ASP A 23 -1.76 -8.89 2.51
C ASP A 23 -2.75 -7.90 1.88
N CYS A 24 -2.46 -6.59 1.97
CA CYS A 24 -3.27 -5.57 1.32
C CYS A 24 -3.23 -5.70 -0.21
N VAL A 25 -2.07 -6.04 -0.81
CA VAL A 25 -1.91 -6.26 -2.26
C VAL A 25 -2.74 -7.44 -2.75
N GLU A 26 -2.89 -8.50 -1.95
CA GLU A 26 -3.72 -9.66 -2.29
C GLU A 26 -5.21 -9.32 -2.38
N VAL A 27 -5.69 -8.46 -1.47
CA VAL A 27 -7.12 -8.08 -1.38
C VAL A 27 -7.48 -6.92 -2.31
N TYR A 28 -6.50 -6.09 -2.70
CA TYR A 28 -6.71 -4.90 -3.54
C TYR A 28 -7.43 -5.13 -4.89
N PRO A 29 -7.25 -6.25 -5.62
CA PRO A 29 -7.98 -6.52 -6.85
C PRO A 29 -9.50 -6.51 -6.65
N LEU A 30 -9.97 -6.99 -5.49
CA LEU A 30 -11.40 -7.02 -5.16
C LEU A 30 -11.98 -5.60 -4.96
N LEU A 31 -11.16 -4.61 -4.61
CA LEU A 31 -11.56 -3.20 -4.56
C LEU A 31 -11.63 -2.60 -5.97
N LEU A 32 -10.68 -2.94 -6.84
CA LEU A 32 -10.68 -2.50 -8.24
C LEU A 32 -11.89 -3.05 -9.00
N GLU A 33 -12.26 -4.31 -8.77
CA GLU A 33 -13.46 -4.93 -9.36
C GLU A 33 -14.77 -4.25 -8.94
N ARG A 34 -14.80 -3.63 -7.75
CA ARG A 34 -15.95 -2.86 -7.26
C ARG A 34 -16.02 -1.44 -7.83
N GLY A 35 -15.10 -1.06 -8.71
CA GLY A 35 -15.09 0.25 -9.36
C GLY A 35 -14.56 1.38 -8.47
N VAL A 36 -13.78 1.07 -7.43
CA VAL A 36 -13.12 2.10 -6.63
C VAL A 36 -12.11 2.84 -7.52
N SER A 37 -12.30 4.16 -7.67
CA SER A 37 -11.37 5.01 -8.40
C SER A 37 -10.15 5.33 -7.54
N LEU A 38 -8.96 5.05 -8.06
CA LEU A 38 -7.69 5.39 -7.42
C LEU A 38 -7.49 6.91 -7.33
N GLU A 39 -8.00 7.65 -8.31
CA GLU A 39 -7.95 9.12 -8.38
C GLU A 39 -8.77 9.79 -7.27
N ALA A 40 -9.76 9.08 -6.71
CA ALA A 40 -10.54 9.60 -5.59
C ALA A 40 -9.72 9.67 -4.29
N GLY A 41 -8.55 9.02 -4.25
CA GLY A 41 -7.71 8.95 -3.06
C GLY A 41 -8.38 8.19 -1.92
N TRP A 42 -7.78 8.27 -0.73
CA TRP A 42 -8.29 7.56 0.44
C TRP A 42 -9.49 8.29 1.04
N GLN A 43 -10.68 7.72 0.86
CA GLN A 43 -11.94 8.29 1.34
C GLN A 43 -12.00 8.53 2.86
N ALA A 44 -11.21 7.80 3.66
CA ALA A 44 -11.19 7.99 5.10
C ALA A 44 -10.53 9.31 5.53
N TRP A 45 -9.77 9.97 4.65
CA TRP A 45 -9.32 11.35 4.86
C TRP A 45 -10.49 12.31 5.08
N ASN A 46 -11.61 12.12 4.36
CA ASN A 46 -12.83 12.92 4.53
C ASN A 46 -13.49 12.69 5.90
N LEU A 47 -13.16 11.58 6.56
CA LEU A 47 -13.64 11.24 7.91
C LEU A 47 -12.62 11.63 9.00
N GLY A 48 -11.55 12.36 8.65
CA GLY A 48 -10.48 12.72 9.57
C GLY A 48 -9.59 11.55 9.99
N MET A 49 -9.71 10.40 9.32
CA MET A 49 -8.88 9.23 9.63
C MET A 49 -7.53 9.36 8.93
N VAL A 50 -6.47 9.41 9.72
CA VAL A 50 -5.08 9.45 9.23
C VAL A 50 -4.45 8.08 9.49
N PRO A 51 -3.78 7.46 8.51
CA PRO A 51 -3.01 6.25 8.76
C PRO A 51 -1.98 6.48 9.86
N SER A 52 -1.98 5.60 10.86
CA SER A 52 -0.94 5.58 11.89
C SER A 52 0.36 4.92 11.42
N ARG A 53 0.33 4.20 10.28
CA ARG A 53 1.51 3.54 9.71
C ARG A 53 2.50 4.58 9.21
N HIS A 54 3.77 4.40 9.53
CA HIS A 54 4.80 5.33 9.11
C HIS A 54 5.02 5.23 7.59
N ALA A 55 5.16 6.38 6.93
CA ALA A 55 5.42 6.43 5.48
C ALA A 55 6.62 5.56 5.06
N ARG A 56 7.65 5.44 5.91
CA ARG A 56 8.83 4.59 5.67
C ARG A 56 8.49 3.10 5.50
N GLU A 57 7.50 2.61 6.24
CA GLU A 57 7.08 1.20 6.24
C GLU A 57 6.27 0.87 4.98
N VAL A 58 5.66 1.89 4.37
CA VAL A 58 4.96 1.79 3.08
C VAL A 58 5.95 1.92 1.92
N MET A 59 6.84 2.92 1.97
CA MET A 59 7.79 3.21 0.90
C MET A 59 8.95 2.20 0.85
N GLY A 60 9.23 1.49 1.95
CA GLY A 60 10.37 0.59 2.06
C GLY A 60 11.68 1.33 2.26
N VAL A 61 11.68 2.43 3.02
CA VAL A 61 12.92 3.18 3.30
C VAL A 61 13.67 2.47 4.43
N PRO A 62 14.87 1.91 4.20
CA PRO A 62 15.66 1.30 5.27
C PRO A 62 16.05 2.37 6.30
N VAL A 63 15.82 2.09 7.58
CA VAL A 63 16.27 2.96 8.66
C VAL A 63 17.68 2.52 9.03
N THR A 64 18.69 3.32 8.67
CA THR A 64 20.01 3.18 9.26
C THR A 64 19.91 3.62 10.72
N GLY A 65 19.76 2.65 11.62
CA GLY A 65 19.88 2.91 13.05
C GLY A 65 21.25 3.50 13.32
N LYS A 66 21.30 4.70 13.90
CA LYS A 66 22.55 5.23 14.48
C LYS A 66 22.87 4.36 15.70
N ALA A 67 24.10 3.83 15.73
CA ALA A 67 24.67 3.12 16.88
C ALA A 67 24.78 4.04 18.10
#